data_AF-A0A554A4A1-F1
#
_entry.id   AF-A0A554A4A1-F1
#
_cell.length_a   1.000
_cell.length_b   1.000
_cell.length_c   1.000
_cell.angle_alpha   90.00
_cell.angle_beta   90.00
_cell.angle_gamma   90.00
#
_symmetry.space_group_name_H-M   'P 1'
#
loop_
_entity.id
_entity.type
_entity.pdbx_description
1 polymer ?
#
loop_
_entity_poly.entity_id
_entity_poly.type
_entity_poly.pdbx_seq_one_letter_code
_entity_poly.pdbx_strand_id
1 'polypeptide(L)'
;MQSKRILFMTVFIVLIGGIVAYFLLNNLNEKEQAEEVEELEDYYVNRGDILALETNTDTFNETGDVTDISYAATQRTETRINRWRDISNAYPKIEFPEEDIQNENWDAVLTFFLDSVKDMTEVSTEIAEKAPEGNKPSINNIEFFILNGDVEDFVKEEFEEKGITVE
;
A
#
# COMPACT_ATOMS: atom_id res chain seq x y z
N MET A 1 30.15 -50.73 -37.52
CA MET A 1 28.94 -50.91 -36.67
C MET A 1 29.02 -50.14 -35.35
N GLN A 2 30.18 -50.06 -34.69
CA GLN A 2 30.35 -49.32 -33.42
C GLN A 2 30.17 -47.80 -33.54
N SER A 3 30.67 -47.17 -34.61
CA SER A 3 30.55 -45.72 -34.84
C SER A 3 29.11 -45.22 -35.00
N LYS A 4 28.21 -46.04 -35.59
CA LYS A 4 26.77 -45.71 -35.67
C LYS A 4 26.07 -45.80 -34.30
N ARG A 5 26.52 -46.67 -33.39
CA ARG A 5 25.98 -46.80 -32.02
C ARG A 5 26.42 -45.66 -31.12
N ILE A 6 27.68 -45.21 -31.26
CA ILE A 6 28.21 -44.05 -30.53
C ILE A 6 27.47 -42.78 -30.96
N LEU A 7 27.30 -42.55 -32.27
CA LEU A 7 26.54 -41.40 -32.78
C LEU A 7 25.10 -41.39 -32.25
N PHE A 8 24.45 -42.55 -32.19
CA PHE A 8 23.09 -42.69 -31.67
C PHE A 8 23.00 -42.38 -30.17
N MET A 9 23.97 -42.84 -29.37
CA MET A 9 24.06 -42.49 -27.94
C MET A 9 24.27 -40.99 -27.73
N THR A 10 25.16 -40.36 -28.50
CA THR A 10 25.43 -38.93 -28.36
C THR A 10 24.19 -38.10 -28.66
N VAL A 11 23.46 -38.42 -29.73
CA VAL A 11 22.19 -37.76 -30.09
C VAL A 11 21.14 -37.96 -28.99
N PHE A 12 21.05 -39.17 -28.43
CA PHE A 12 20.11 -39.50 -27.36
C PHE A 12 20.39 -38.71 -26.06
N ILE A 13 21.66 -38.57 -25.69
CA ILE A 13 22.07 -37.78 -24.51
C ILE A 13 21.77 -36.30 -24.69
N VAL A 14 22.01 -35.74 -25.87
CA VAL A 14 21.69 -34.33 -26.17
C VAL A 14 20.18 -34.09 -26.14
N LEU A 15 19.38 -35.03 -26.65
CA LEU A 15 17.91 -34.96 -26.58
C LEU A 15 17.38 -34.98 -25.15
N ILE A 16 17.88 -35.91 -24.32
CA ILE A 16 17.49 -35.98 -22.90
C ILE A 16 17.95 -34.72 -22.17
N GLY A 17 19.18 -34.25 -22.42
CA GLY A 17 19.70 -33.02 -21.83
C GLY A 17 18.86 -31.80 -22.19
N GLY A 18 18.41 -31.70 -23.45
CA GLY A 18 17.52 -30.64 -23.90
C GLY A 18 16.14 -30.67 -23.23
N ILE A 19 15.57 -31.86 -23.04
CA ILE A 19 14.29 -32.03 -22.34
C ILE A 19 14.43 -31.63 -20.86
N VAL A 20 15.47 -32.11 -20.18
CA VAL A 20 15.73 -31.77 -18.77
C VAL A 20 15.99 -30.27 -18.61
N ALA A 21 16.78 -29.67 -19.50
CA ALA A 21 17.03 -28.23 -19.50
C ALA A 21 15.75 -27.43 -19.74
N TYR A 22 14.90 -27.86 -20.67
CA TYR A 22 13.59 -27.25 -20.91
C TYR A 22 12.71 -27.27 -19.65
N PHE A 23 12.56 -28.43 -19.01
CA PHE A 23 11.77 -28.56 -17.77
C PHE A 23 12.34 -27.71 -16.62
N LEU A 24 13.67 -27.66 -16.47
CA LEU A 24 14.32 -26.85 -15.44
C LEU A 24 14.11 -25.36 -15.69
N LEU A 25 14.27 -24.89 -16.93
CA LEU A 25 14.05 -23.48 -17.29
C LEU A 25 12.58 -23.08 -17.13
N ASN A 26 11.63 -23.94 -17.51
CA ASN A 26 10.21 -23.65 -17.35
C ASN A 26 9.82 -23.57 -15.87
N ASN A 27 10.29 -24.50 -15.03
CA ASN A 27 10.05 -24.46 -13.58
C ASN A 27 10.67 -23.23 -12.90
N LEU A 28 11.83 -22.76 -13.38
CA LEU A 28 12.45 -21.55 -12.83
C LEU A 28 11.63 -20.31 -13.20
N ASN A 29 11.20 -20.19 -14.46
CA ASN A 29 10.35 -19.10 -14.90
C ASN A 29 8.99 -19.10 -14.20
N GLU A 30 8.38 -20.27 -13.95
CA GLU A 30 7.12 -20.38 -13.22
C GLU A 30 7.26 -19.95 -11.76
N LYS A 31 8.39 -20.26 -11.11
CA LYS A 31 8.66 -19.81 -9.74
C LYS A 31 8.92 -18.31 -9.65
N GLU A 32 9.71 -17.77 -10.57
CA GLU A 32 10.02 -16.34 -10.61
C GLU A 32 8.75 -15.52 -10.85
N GLN A 33 7.87 -15.97 -11.75
CA GLN A 33 6.57 -15.33 -11.96
C GLN A 33 5.65 -15.45 -10.74
N ALA A 34 5.66 -16.59 -10.05
CA ALA A 34 4.85 -16.74 -8.83
C ALA A 34 5.33 -15.83 -7.69
N GLU A 35 6.65 -15.68 -7.52
CA GLU A 35 7.24 -14.76 -6.54
C GLU A 35 6.91 -13.30 -6.88
N GLU A 36 6.98 -12.90 -8.16
CA GLU A 36 6.63 -11.55 -8.60
C GLU A 36 5.14 -11.23 -8.37
N VAL A 37 4.25 -12.18 -8.64
CA VAL A 37 2.81 -12.06 -8.38
C VAL A 37 2.52 -11.93 -6.89
N GLU A 38 3.20 -12.72 -6.04
CA GLU A 38 3.05 -12.66 -4.57
C GLU A 38 3.53 -11.30 -4.01
N GLU A 39 4.69 -10.80 -4.46
CA GLU A 39 5.19 -9.49 -4.04
C GLU A 39 4.25 -8.35 -4.46
N LEU A 40 3.64 -8.44 -5.64
CA LEU A 40 2.67 -7.46 -6.11
C LEU A 40 1.39 -7.52 -5.29
N GLU A 41 0.84 -8.70 -5.04
CA GLU A 41 -0.35 -8.86 -4.19
C GLU A 41 -0.11 -8.27 -2.80
N ASP A 42 1.02 -8.61 -2.16
CA ASP A 42 1.38 -8.08 -0.84
C ASP A 42 1.51 -6.55 -0.86
N TYR A 43 2.12 -5.98 -1.90
CA TYR A 43 2.22 -4.53 -2.05
C TYR A 43 0.84 -3.85 -2.09
N TYR A 44 -0.10 -4.34 -2.92
CA TYR A 44 -1.41 -3.72 -3.07
C TYR A 44 -2.32 -3.97 -1.86
N VAL A 45 -2.25 -5.14 -1.23
CA VAL A 45 -2.98 -5.43 0.02
C VAL A 45 -2.49 -4.52 1.15
N ASN A 46 -1.17 -4.44 1.36
CA ASN A 46 -0.59 -3.57 2.39
C ASN A 46 -0.91 -2.09 2.14
N ARG A 47 -1.01 -1.67 0.88
CA ARG A 47 -1.40 -0.30 0.53
C ARG A 47 -2.88 -0.04 0.86
N GLY A 48 -3.78 -0.99 0.58
CA GLY A 48 -5.20 -0.89 0.95
C GLY A 48 -5.40 -0.76 2.47
N ASP A 49 -4.59 -1.47 3.26
CA ASP A 49 -4.63 -1.44 4.72
C ASP A 49 -4.37 -0.06 5.33
N ILE A 50 -3.66 0.85 4.62
CA ILE A 50 -3.40 2.23 5.07
C ILE A 50 -4.70 3.00 5.28
N LEU A 51 -5.70 2.85 4.42
CA LEU A 51 -7.02 3.45 4.62
C LEU A 51 -8.07 2.41 5.01
N ALA A 52 -7.64 1.23 5.46
CA ALA A 52 -8.49 0.12 5.86
C ALA A 52 -9.50 -0.27 4.76
N LEU A 53 -9.05 -0.18 3.51
CA LEU A 53 -9.82 -0.57 2.35
C LEU A 53 -9.89 -2.09 2.28
N GLU A 54 -11.02 -2.60 1.80
CA GLU A 54 -11.13 -4.00 1.41
C GLU A 54 -10.49 -4.15 0.03
N THR A 55 -9.53 -5.08 -0.09
CA THR A 55 -8.82 -5.35 -1.34
C THR A 55 -9.45 -6.57 -2.00
N ASN A 56 -9.82 -6.44 -3.27
CA ASN A 56 -10.33 -7.53 -4.09
C ASN A 56 -9.29 -7.92 -5.14
N THR A 57 -8.80 -9.17 -5.04
CA THR A 57 -7.79 -9.75 -5.94
C THR A 57 -8.37 -10.87 -6.83
N ASP A 58 -9.69 -11.08 -6.86
CA ASP A 58 -10.33 -12.18 -7.60
C ASP A 58 -9.98 -12.16 -9.09
N THR A 59 -10.06 -10.98 -9.73
CA THR A 59 -9.74 -10.84 -11.16
C THR A 59 -8.24 -10.90 -11.41
N PHE A 60 -7.43 -10.29 -10.53
CA PHE A 60 -5.97 -10.41 -10.56
C PHE A 60 -5.49 -11.86 -10.49
N ASN A 61 -6.11 -12.70 -9.67
CA ASN A 61 -5.77 -14.13 -9.55
C ASN A 61 -6.04 -14.91 -10.85
N GLU A 62 -6.90 -14.41 -11.74
CA GLU A 62 -7.18 -15.00 -13.05
C GLU A 62 -6.28 -14.43 -14.16
N THR A 63 -5.94 -13.14 -14.10
CA THR A 63 -5.25 -12.42 -15.19
C THR A 63 -3.77 -12.20 -14.95
N GLY A 64 -3.34 -12.11 -13.69
CA GLY A 64 -2.02 -11.64 -13.27
C GLY A 64 -1.79 -10.14 -13.48
N ASP A 65 -2.82 -9.37 -13.84
CA ASP A 65 -2.70 -7.92 -14.09
C ASP A 65 -3.03 -7.14 -12.82
N VAL A 66 -2.05 -6.39 -12.30
CA VAL A 66 -2.20 -5.60 -11.08
C VAL A 66 -3.26 -4.51 -11.18
N THR A 67 -3.62 -4.09 -12.40
CA THR A 67 -4.69 -3.11 -12.62
C THR A 67 -6.09 -3.68 -12.38
N ASP A 68 -6.20 -5.01 -12.26
CA ASP A 68 -7.43 -5.71 -11.89
C ASP A 68 -7.61 -5.79 -10.36
N ILE A 69 -6.63 -5.35 -9.56
CA ILE A 69 -6.80 -5.20 -8.11
C ILE A 69 -7.67 -3.97 -7.85
N SER A 70 -8.76 -4.17 -7.12
CA SER A 70 -9.70 -3.11 -6.79
C SER A 70 -9.87 -2.96 -5.28
N TYR A 71 -10.27 -1.76 -4.88
CA TYR A 71 -10.47 -1.40 -3.48
C TYR A 71 -11.91 -0.98 -3.25
N ALA A 72 -12.42 -1.26 -2.05
CA ALA A 72 -13.71 -0.77 -1.58
C ALA A 72 -13.58 -0.16 -0.19
N ALA A 73 -14.32 0.92 0.06
CA ALA A 73 -14.42 1.51 1.39
C ALA A 73 -15.05 0.55 2.39
N THR A 74 -14.44 0.47 3.56
CA THR A 74 -15.04 -0.16 4.74
C THR A 74 -15.56 0.91 5.68
N GLN A 75 -16.28 0.49 6.73
CA GLN A 75 -16.65 1.40 7.82
C GLN A 75 -15.41 2.08 8.45
N ARG A 76 -14.26 1.39 8.49
CA ARG A 76 -13.02 1.97 9.01
C ARG A 76 -12.42 2.98 8.04
N THR A 77 -12.53 2.74 6.73
CA THR A 77 -12.17 3.73 5.71
C THR A 77 -12.93 5.03 5.96
N GLU A 78 -14.25 4.97 6.12
CA GLU A 78 -15.07 6.16 6.39
C GLU A 78 -14.61 6.91 7.65
N THR A 79 -14.27 6.20 8.72
CA THR A 79 -13.71 6.82 9.93
C THR A 79 -12.39 7.56 9.64
N ARG A 80 -11.46 6.94 8.90
CA ARG A 80 -10.18 7.56 8.53
C ARG A 80 -10.39 8.77 7.62
N ILE A 81 -11.27 8.65 6.62
CA ILE A 81 -11.62 9.73 5.71
C ILE A 81 -12.26 10.91 6.45
N ASN A 82 -13.14 10.67 7.41
CA ASN A 82 -13.74 11.74 8.22
C ASN A 82 -12.69 12.49 9.04
N ARG A 83 -11.76 11.78 9.69
CA ARG A 83 -10.66 12.41 10.44
C ARG A 83 -9.75 13.22 9.52
N TRP A 84 -9.44 12.71 8.34
CA TRP A 84 -8.64 13.46 7.36
C TRP A 84 -9.36 14.71 6.86
N ARG A 85 -10.67 14.64 6.63
CA ARG A 85 -11.51 15.79 6.29
C ARG A 85 -11.48 16.86 7.39
N ASP A 86 -11.60 16.46 8.65
CA ASP A 86 -11.56 17.39 9.79
C ASP A 86 -10.19 18.06 9.92
N ILE A 87 -9.12 17.28 9.74
CA ILE A 87 -7.75 17.78 9.74
C ILE A 87 -7.52 18.79 8.59
N SER A 88 -7.90 18.45 7.36
CA SER A 88 -7.72 19.34 6.20
C SER A 88 -8.51 20.65 6.34
N ASN A 89 -9.71 20.59 6.90
CA ASN A 89 -10.50 21.79 7.21
C ASN A 89 -9.81 22.69 8.26
N ALA A 90 -9.20 22.10 9.29
CA ALA A 90 -8.52 22.83 10.37
C ALA A 90 -7.10 23.31 10.01
N TYR A 91 -6.46 22.61 9.07
CA TYR A 91 -5.09 22.83 8.61
C TYR A 91 -5.06 22.82 7.07
N PRO A 92 -5.35 23.96 6.40
CA PRO A 92 -5.48 24.04 4.94
C PRO A 92 -4.25 23.67 4.12
N LYS A 93 -3.10 23.45 4.78
CA LYS A 93 -1.89 22.92 4.15
C LYS A 93 -2.01 21.43 3.80
N ILE A 94 -2.88 20.71 4.51
CA ILE A 94 -3.18 19.31 4.27
C ILE A 94 -4.42 19.30 3.37
N GLU A 95 -4.24 18.94 2.11
CA GLU A 95 -5.34 18.88 1.15
C GLU A 95 -6.21 17.64 1.36
N PHE A 96 -7.41 17.63 0.74
CA PHE A 96 -8.38 16.55 0.83
C PHE A 96 -8.98 16.21 -0.54
N PRO A 97 -8.90 14.94 -0.99
CA PRO A 97 -9.28 14.54 -2.34
C PRO A 97 -10.77 14.23 -2.46
N GLU A 98 -11.63 15.24 -2.25
CA GLU A 98 -13.09 15.07 -2.24
C GLU A 98 -13.63 14.46 -3.55
N GLU A 99 -13.11 14.87 -4.72
CA GLU A 99 -13.57 14.37 -6.02
C GLU A 99 -13.26 12.88 -6.22
N ASP A 100 -12.06 12.43 -5.85
CA ASP A 100 -11.67 11.02 -5.97
C ASP A 100 -12.46 10.13 -5.01
N ILE A 101 -12.75 10.62 -3.80
CA ILE A 101 -13.61 9.92 -2.83
C ILE A 101 -15.04 9.75 -3.38
N GLN A 102 -15.63 10.83 -3.91
CA GLN A 102 -16.98 10.79 -4.48
C GLN A 102 -17.11 9.87 -5.69
N ASN A 103 -16.03 9.71 -6.46
CA ASN A 103 -15.96 8.83 -7.61
C ASN A 103 -15.48 7.40 -7.25
N GLU A 104 -15.28 7.08 -5.97
CA GLU A 104 -14.76 5.80 -5.48
C GLU A 104 -13.41 5.41 -6.12
N ASN A 105 -12.60 6.40 -6.49
CA ASN A 105 -11.28 6.21 -7.08
C ASN A 105 -10.22 5.98 -6.00
N TRP A 106 -10.37 4.87 -5.26
CA TRP A 106 -9.60 4.59 -4.05
C TRP A 106 -8.10 4.48 -4.25
N ASP A 107 -7.63 4.06 -5.44
CA ASP A 107 -6.20 4.08 -5.77
C ASP A 107 -5.64 5.51 -5.80
N ALA A 108 -6.37 6.45 -6.39
CA ALA A 108 -6.00 7.86 -6.36
C ALA A 108 -6.08 8.44 -4.94
N VAL A 109 -7.12 8.11 -4.17
CA VAL A 109 -7.24 8.53 -2.77
C VAL A 109 -6.05 8.05 -1.93
N LEU A 110 -5.62 6.80 -2.09
CA LEU A 110 -4.44 6.25 -1.41
C LEU A 110 -3.15 6.97 -1.82
N THR A 111 -2.96 7.21 -3.12
CA THR A 111 -1.80 7.96 -3.63
C THR A 111 -1.76 9.35 -3.02
N PHE A 112 -2.90 10.03 -3.03
CA PHE A 112 -3.04 11.38 -2.49
C PHE A 112 -2.74 11.41 -0.98
N PHE A 113 -3.23 10.43 -0.22
CA PHE A 113 -2.94 10.33 1.20
C PHE A 113 -1.44 10.20 1.47
N LEU A 114 -0.76 9.32 0.73
CA LEU A 114 0.68 9.10 0.85
C LEU A 114 1.49 10.37 0.50
N ASP A 115 1.09 11.06 -0.56
CA ASP A 115 1.72 12.33 -0.96
C ASP A 115 1.52 13.43 0.11
N SER A 116 0.38 13.40 0.80
CA SER A 116 0.03 14.34 1.87
C SER A 116 0.78 14.11 3.18
N VAL A 117 1.44 12.95 3.37
CA VAL A 117 2.17 12.62 4.61
C VAL A 117 3.21 13.68 4.94
N LYS A 118 3.91 14.21 3.93
CA LYS A 118 4.89 15.27 4.14
C LYS A 118 4.26 16.52 4.75
N ASP A 119 3.12 16.97 4.22
CA ASP A 119 2.41 18.14 4.73
C ASP A 119 1.87 17.88 6.15
N MET A 120 1.39 16.66 6.42
CA MET A 120 1.00 16.22 7.77
C MET A 120 2.16 16.27 8.76
N THR A 121 3.35 15.83 8.37
CA THR A 121 4.57 15.91 9.21
C THR A 121 4.98 17.36 9.47
N GLU A 122 4.90 18.23 8.45
CA GLU A 122 5.25 19.64 8.63
C GLU A 122 4.28 20.33 9.59
N VAL A 123 2.97 20.12 9.46
CA VAL A 123 1.97 20.66 10.39
C VAL A 123 2.14 20.05 11.79
N SER A 124 2.40 18.75 11.89
CA SER A 124 2.68 18.07 13.17
C SER A 124 3.91 18.67 13.87
N THR A 125 4.93 19.05 13.11
CA THR A 125 6.11 19.74 13.63
C THR A 125 5.77 21.13 14.15
N GLU A 126 4.97 21.90 13.41
CA GLU A 126 4.49 23.22 13.86
C GLU A 126 3.65 23.13 15.15
N ILE A 127 2.89 22.05 15.34
CA ILE A 127 2.17 21.78 16.60
C ILE A 127 3.18 21.46 17.72
N ALA A 128 4.13 20.56 17.46
CA ALA A 128 5.13 20.16 18.44
C ALA A 128 6.01 21.33 18.92
N GLU A 129 6.29 22.32 18.09
CA GLU A 129 7.05 23.52 18.46
C GLU A 129 6.32 24.43 19.47
N LYS A 130 4.99 24.33 19.55
CA LYS A 130 4.17 25.08 20.53
C LYS A 130 4.05 24.38 21.87
N ALA A 131 4.45 23.10 21.94
CA ALA A 131 4.26 22.29 23.12
C ALA A 131 5.09 22.82 24.31
N PRO A 132 4.56 22.74 25.55
CA PRO A 132 5.27 23.19 26.74
C PRO A 132 6.54 22.36 26.97
N GLU A 133 7.53 22.96 27.63
CA GLU A 133 8.82 22.29 27.88
C GLU A 133 8.63 20.97 28.63
N GLY A 134 9.17 19.88 28.07
CA GLY A 134 9.00 18.52 28.59
C GLY A 134 7.84 17.74 27.99
N ASN A 135 6.98 18.37 27.19
CA ASN A 135 5.99 17.72 26.34
C ASN A 135 6.42 17.89 24.87
N LYS A 136 6.77 16.78 24.21
CA LYS A 136 7.20 16.80 22.81
C LYS A 136 6.38 15.77 22.05
N PRO A 137 5.24 16.17 21.48
CA PRO A 137 4.41 15.23 20.74
C PRO A 137 5.15 14.72 19.51
N SER A 138 4.73 13.56 19.04
CA SER A 138 5.24 12.93 17.83
C SER A 138 5.10 13.87 16.62
N ILE A 139 6.11 13.91 15.77
CA ILE A 139 6.05 14.62 14.48
C ILE A 139 5.12 13.94 13.45
N ASN A 140 4.55 12.78 13.79
CA ASN A 140 3.56 12.08 12.96
C ASN A 140 2.18 12.07 13.63
N ASN A 141 1.91 12.99 14.56
CA ASN A 141 0.67 12.98 15.34
C ASN A 141 -0.60 13.08 14.47
N ILE A 142 -0.57 13.86 13.38
CA ILE A 142 -1.71 13.98 12.47
C ILE A 142 -1.96 12.66 11.73
N GLU A 143 -0.91 12.05 11.17
CA GLU A 143 -1.02 10.78 10.46
C GLU A 143 -1.57 9.70 11.41
N PHE A 144 -1.01 9.60 12.63
CA PHE A 144 -1.48 8.65 13.63
C PHE A 144 -2.92 8.89 14.06
N PHE A 145 -3.32 10.15 14.22
CA PHE A 145 -4.72 10.49 14.51
C PHE A 145 -5.64 10.05 13.38
N ILE A 146 -5.30 10.34 12.12
CA ILE A 146 -6.13 9.92 10.98
C ILE A 146 -6.26 8.39 10.95
N LEU A 147 -5.15 7.68 11.04
CA LEU A 147 -5.11 6.22 10.88
C LEU A 147 -5.74 5.46 12.06
N ASN A 148 -5.51 5.93 13.28
CA ASN A 148 -5.81 5.17 14.51
C ASN A 148 -6.81 5.91 15.42
N GLY A 149 -6.82 7.24 15.38
CA GLY A 149 -7.57 8.09 16.32
C GLY A 149 -6.77 8.45 17.56
N ASP A 150 -5.56 7.90 17.67
CA ASP A 150 -4.68 8.14 18.80
C ASP A 150 -4.07 9.54 18.70
N VAL A 151 -4.14 10.27 19.80
CA VAL A 151 -3.59 11.62 19.90
C VAL A 151 -3.10 11.86 21.33
N GLU A 152 -1.98 12.56 21.45
CA GLU A 152 -1.40 12.94 22.73
C GLU A 152 -2.17 14.12 23.34
N ASP A 153 -2.26 14.20 24.67
CA ASP A 153 -3.12 15.17 25.39
C ASP A 153 -2.96 16.62 24.90
N PHE A 154 -1.72 17.08 24.69
CA PHE A 154 -1.47 18.44 24.18
C PHE A 154 -2.00 18.64 22.75
N VAL A 155 -1.82 17.64 21.87
CA VAL A 155 -2.31 17.71 20.49
C VAL A 155 -3.83 17.63 20.47
N LYS A 156 -4.42 16.86 21.39
CA LYS A 156 -5.87 16.79 21.57
C LYS A 156 -6.47 18.16 21.89
N GLU A 157 -5.87 18.89 22.83
CA GLU A 157 -6.30 20.26 23.17
C GLU A 157 -6.23 21.18 21.93
N GLU A 158 -5.11 21.15 21.20
CA GLU A 158 -4.95 21.94 19.94
C GLU A 158 -5.99 21.57 18.87
N PHE A 159 -6.35 20.28 18.76
CA PHE A 159 -7.35 19.78 17.82
C PHE A 159 -8.75 20.24 18.22
N GLU A 160 -9.12 20.12 19.48
CA GLU A 160 -10.41 20.57 20.01
C GLU A 160 -10.59 22.08 19.86
N GLU A 161 -9.54 22.89 20.09
CA GLU A 161 -9.55 24.34 19.86
C GLU A 161 -9.81 24.71 18.40
N LYS A 162 -9.43 23.83 17.46
CA LYS A 162 -9.66 23.96 16.03
C LYS A 162 -10.97 23.33 15.54
N GLY A 163 -11.76 22.76 16.46
CA GLY A 163 -13.06 22.16 16.14
C GLY A 163 -12.98 20.74 15.60
N ILE A 164 -11.84 20.06 15.76
CA ILE A 164 -11.70 18.64 15.42
C ILE A 164 -12.22 17.81 16.59
N THR A 165 -13.04 16.80 16.28
CA THR A 165 -13.57 15.90 17.32
C THR A 165 -12.61 14.73 17.53
N VAL A 166 -12.20 14.52 18.79
CA VAL A 166 -11.32 13.43 19.20
C VAL A 166 -12.11 12.47 20.09
N GLU A 167 -12.67 11.42 19.49
CA GLU A 167 -13.37 10.30 20.16
C GLU A 167 -12.46 9.10 20.41
#